data_AF-A0A935Q5A6-F1
#
_entry.id   AF-A0A935Q5A6-F1
#
_cell.length_a   1.000
_cell.length_b   1.000
_cell.length_c   1.000
_cell.angle_alpha   90.00
_cell.angle_beta   90.00
_cell.angle_gamma   90.00
#
_symmetry.space_group_name_H-M   'P 1'
#
loop_
_entity.id
_entity.type
_entity.pdbx_description
1 polymer ?
#
loop_
_entity_poly.entity_id
_entity_poly.type
_entity_poly.pdbx_seq_one_letter_code
_entity_poly.pdbx_strand_id
1 'polypeptide(L)'
;MRALLWAARIVLFLFLLVFAIKNTEPVGVRFLLDSVWHAPLVIVLLAFFVAGAALAVLSLLGSVFGLRREVAKLKRELKERPGSLVMHQDPLA
;
A
#
# COMPACT_ATOMS: atom_id res chain seq x y z
N MET A 1 -14.51 -15.67 -1.84
CA MET A 1 -13.69 -14.42 -1.78
C MET A 1 -13.02 -14.06 -3.10
N ARG A 2 -12.40 -14.99 -3.84
CA ARG A 2 -11.74 -14.70 -5.13
C ARG A 2 -12.68 -14.16 -6.21
N ALA A 3 -13.91 -14.69 -6.30
CA ALA A 3 -14.94 -14.20 -7.22
C ALA A 3 -15.33 -12.73 -6.94
N LEU A 4 -15.43 -12.33 -5.67
CA LEU A 4 -15.75 -10.96 -5.29
C LEU A 4 -14.63 -9.98 -5.69
N LEU A 5 -13.36 -10.40 -5.49
CA LEU A 5 -12.20 -9.63 -5.96
C LEU A 5 -12.11 -9.54 -7.48
N TRP A 6 -12.60 -10.55 -8.21
CA TRP A 6 -12.69 -10.53 -9.67
C TRP A 6 -13.82 -9.63 -10.16
N ALA A 7 -15.01 -9.72 -9.55
CA ALA A 7 -16.13 -8.83 -9.82
C ALA A 7 -15.74 -7.37 -9.56
N ALA A 8 -15.08 -7.08 -8.43
CA ALA A 8 -14.57 -5.75 -8.14
C ALA A 8 -13.58 -5.25 -9.19
N ARG A 9 -12.69 -6.12 -9.71
CA ARG A 9 -11.77 -5.76 -10.81
C ARG A 9 -12.52 -5.42 -12.10
N ILE A 10 -13.53 -6.19 -12.46
CA ILE A 10 -14.35 -5.92 -13.66
C ILE A 10 -15.11 -4.60 -13.49
N VAL A 11 -15.75 -4.39 -12.34
CA VAL A 11 -16.47 -3.15 -12.05
C VAL A 11 -15.53 -1.95 -12.09
N LEU A 12 -14.35 -2.04 -11.46
CA LEU A 12 -13.34 -0.99 -11.50
C LEU A 12 -12.88 -0.72 -12.94
N PHE A 13 -12.64 -1.76 -13.73
CA PHE A 13 -12.24 -1.63 -15.13
C PHE A 13 -13.31 -0.93 -15.97
N LEU A 14 -14.57 -1.37 -15.88
CA LEU A 14 -15.68 -0.74 -16.60
C LEU A 14 -15.88 0.71 -16.17
N PHE A 15 -15.76 1.00 -14.88
CA PHE A 15 -15.82 2.36 -14.36
C PHE A 15 -14.72 3.23 -14.96
N LEU A 16 -13.46 2.76 -14.94
CA LEU A 16 -12.33 3.47 -15.53
C LEU A 16 -12.46 3.63 -17.04
N LEU A 17 -13.00 2.63 -17.74
CA LEU A 17 -13.23 2.67 -19.19
C LEU A 17 -14.28 3.72 -19.57
N VAL A 18 -15.45 3.70 -18.91
CA VAL A 18 -16.51 4.69 -19.14
C VAL A 18 -16.02 6.09 -18.76
N PHE A 19 -15.28 6.20 -17.65
CA PHE A 19 -14.65 7.44 -17.24
C PHE A 19 -13.66 7.95 -18.30
N ALA A 20 -12.82 7.10 -18.88
CA ALA A 20 -11.89 7.47 -19.94
C ALA A 20 -12.61 8.00 -21.18
N ILE A 21 -13.65 7.29 -21.64
CA ILE A 21 -14.45 7.67 -22.82
C ILE A 21 -15.17 9.00 -22.57
N LYS A 22 -15.78 9.18 -21.40
CA LYS A 22 -16.52 10.41 -21.04
C LYS A 22 -15.60 11.61 -20.80
N ASN A 23 -14.37 11.39 -20.35
CA ASN A 23 -13.42 12.44 -19.95
C ASN A 23 -12.19 12.47 -20.86
N THR A 24 -12.41 12.27 -22.17
CA THR A 24 -11.38 12.46 -23.19
C THR A 24 -11.13 13.95 -23.48
N GLU A 25 -12.04 14.83 -23.05
CA GLU A 25 -11.85 16.28 -23.21
C GLU A 25 -10.59 16.76 -22.48
N PRO A 26 -9.75 17.57 -23.14
CA PRO A 26 -8.54 18.10 -22.56
C PRO A 26 -8.87 19.12 -21.46
N VAL A 27 -8.46 18.83 -20.23
CA VAL A 27 -8.57 19.74 -19.08
C VAL A 27 -7.23 20.45 -18.88
N GLY A 28 -7.27 21.77 -18.68
CA GLY A 28 -6.08 22.56 -18.37
C GLY A 28 -5.64 22.36 -16.92
N VAL A 29 -4.50 21.71 -16.71
CA VAL A 29 -3.83 21.60 -15.40
C VAL A 29 -2.90 22.79 -15.24
N ARG A 30 -3.19 23.66 -14.26
CA ARG A 30 -2.33 24.82 -13.93
C ARG A 30 -1.26 24.39 -12.95
N PHE A 31 -0.01 24.46 -13.37
CA PHE A 31 1.12 24.21 -12.50
C PHE A 31 1.55 25.49 -11.78
N LEU A 32 2.43 25.35 -10.78
CA LEU A 32 2.91 26.45 -9.93
C LEU A 32 3.66 27.58 -10.68
N LEU A 33 3.96 27.39 -11.97
CA LEU A 33 4.67 28.35 -12.83
C LEU A 33 3.74 29.00 -13.87
N ASP A 34 2.44 29.09 -13.60
CA ASP A 34 1.39 29.55 -14.52
C ASP A 34 1.30 28.80 -15.87
N SER A 35 2.05 27.70 -16.01
CA SER A 35 2.01 26.84 -17.18
C SER A 35 0.74 25.98 -17.14
N VAL A 36 -0.07 26.08 -18.19
CA VAL A 36 -1.33 25.33 -18.35
C VAL A 36 -1.10 24.18 -19.30
N TRP A 37 -1.01 22.97 -18.76
CA TRP A 37 -0.89 21.76 -19.57
C TRP A 37 -2.26 21.15 -19.83
N HIS A 38 -2.60 20.96 -21.10
CA HIS A 38 -3.86 20.36 -21.49
C HIS A 38 -3.66 18.85 -21.60
N ALA A 39 -4.32 18.10 -20.73
CA ALA A 39 -4.33 16.65 -20.76
C ALA A 39 -5.75 16.13 -20.46
N PRO A 40 -6.18 15.03 -21.09
CA PRO A 40 -7.41 14.36 -20.69
C PRO A 40 -7.39 14.04 -19.19
N LEU A 41 -8.50 14.31 -18.49
CA LEU A 41 -8.61 14.15 -17.04
C LEU A 41 -8.21 12.73 -16.58
N VAL A 42 -8.51 11.73 -17.40
CA VAL A 42 -8.14 10.34 -17.13
C VAL A 42 -6.63 10.13 -17.01
N ILE A 43 -5.82 10.80 -17.83
CA ILE A 43 -4.35 10.66 -17.80
C ILE A 43 -3.80 11.27 -16.51
N VAL A 44 -4.33 12.44 -16.14
CA VAL A 44 -3.94 13.13 -14.90
C VAL A 44 -4.25 12.23 -13.70
N LEU A 45 -5.48 11.70 -13.61
CA LEU A 45 -5.90 10.81 -12.53
C LEU A 45 -5.04 9.55 -12.46
N LEU A 46 -4.74 8.93 -13.61
CA LEU A 46 -3.90 7.74 -13.68
C LEU A 46 -2.47 8.02 -13.18
N ALA A 47 -1.89 9.16 -13.56
CA ALA A 47 -0.56 9.56 -13.12
C ALA A 47 -0.49 9.75 -11.59
N PHE A 48 -1.47 10.47 -11.01
CA PHE A 48 -1.56 10.64 -9.56
C PHE A 48 -1.79 9.31 -8.84
N PHE A 49 -2.61 8.42 -9.39
CA PHE A 49 -2.85 7.10 -8.82
C PHE A 49 -1.58 6.25 -8.80
N VAL A 50 -0.84 6.19 -9.91
CA VAL A 50 0.43 5.45 -9.99
C VAL A 50 1.46 6.03 -9.02
N ALA A 51 1.57 7.37 -8.94
CA ALA A 51 2.46 8.03 -7.99
C ALA A 51 2.08 7.72 -6.53
N GLY A 52 0.79 7.82 -6.19
CA GLY A 52 0.29 7.47 -4.86
C GLY A 52 0.50 6.00 -4.50
N ALA A 53 0.28 5.07 -5.44
CA ALA A 53 0.53 3.66 -5.24
C ALA A 53 2.03 3.37 -5.03
N ALA A 54 2.91 4.03 -5.80
CA ALA A 54 4.35 3.91 -5.60
C ALA A 54 4.76 4.41 -4.21
N LEU A 55 4.25 5.55 -3.76
CA LEU A 55 4.50 6.06 -2.41
C LEU A 55 3.96 5.11 -1.32
N ALA A 56 2.78 4.53 -1.51
CA ALA A 56 2.22 3.54 -0.59
C ALA A 56 3.10 2.29 -0.49
N VAL A 57 3.58 1.76 -1.62
CA VAL A 57 4.52 0.63 -1.65
C VAL A 57 5.82 0.99 -0.95
N LEU A 58 6.40 2.16 -1.24
CA LEU A 58 7.62 2.64 -0.58
C LEU A 58 7.46 2.77 0.93
N SER A 59 6.31 3.28 1.38
CA SER A 59 5.96 3.37 2.81
C SER A 59 5.92 1.97 3.45
N LEU A 60 5.23 1.01 2.83
CA LEU A 60 5.19 -0.37 3.31
C LEU A 60 6.57 -1.02 3.35
N LEU A 61 7.41 -0.81 2.34
CA LEU A 61 8.77 -1.34 2.31
C LEU A 61 9.56 -0.86 3.54
N GLY A 62 9.52 0.45 3.82
CA GLY A 62 10.16 1.03 5.01
C GLY A 62 9.68 0.37 6.30
N SER A 63 8.36 0.21 6.48
CA SER A 63 7.77 -0.43 7.66
C SER A 63 8.18 -1.91 7.79
N VAL A 64 8.22 -2.66 6.68
CA VAL A 64 8.60 -4.08 6.70
C VAL A 64 10.07 -4.26 7.07
N PHE A 65 10.97 -3.38 6.63
CA PHE A 65 12.38 -3.42 7.05
C PHE A 65 12.55 -3.19 8.56
N GLY A 66 11.82 -2.24 9.14
CA GLY A 66 11.79 -2.02 10.59
C GLY A 66 11.27 -3.25 11.34
N LEU A 67 10.12 -3.77 10.91
CA LEU A 67 9.50 -4.95 11.52
C LEU A 67 10.40 -6.18 11.47
N ARG A 68 11.14 -6.39 10.37
CA ARG A 68 12.10 -7.50 10.26
C ARG A 68 13.23 -7.40 11.27
N ARG A 69 13.72 -6.18 11.59
CA ARG A 69 14.76 -5.97 12.61
C ARG A 69 14.23 -6.24 14.01
N GLU A 70 13.02 -5.78 14.32
CA GLU A 70 12.37 -6.05 15.61
C GLU A 70 12.13 -7.55 15.79
N VAL A 71 11.61 -8.24 14.78
CA VAL A 71 11.43 -9.70 14.80
C VAL A 71 12.76 -10.44 15.02
N ALA A 72 13.85 -9.99 14.38
CA ALA A 72 15.17 -10.59 14.59
C ALA A 72 15.71 -10.36 16.02
N LYS A 73 15.46 -9.18 16.60
CA LYS A 73 15.84 -8.85 17.98
C LYS A 73 15.03 -9.67 19.00
N LEU A 74 13.71 -9.71 18.86
CA LEU A 74 12.81 -10.50 19.72
C LEU A 74 13.15 -11.99 19.68
N LYS A 75 13.48 -12.52 18.49
CA LYS A 75 13.94 -13.92 18.35
C LYS A 75 15.26 -14.19 19.08
N ARG A 76 16.17 -13.23 19.15
CA ARG A 76 17.42 -13.36 19.93
C ARG A 76 17.15 -13.32 21.43
N GLU A 77 16.30 -12.39 21.90
CA GLU A 77 15.91 -12.30 23.30
C GLU A 77 15.18 -13.57 23.80
N LEU A 78 14.31 -14.17 22.98
CA LEU A 78 13.68 -15.46 23.28
C LEU A 78 14.69 -16.61 23.33
N LYS A 79 15.70 -16.60 22.44
CA LYS A 79 16.76 -17.62 22.41
C LYS A 79 17.74 -17.47 23.58
N GLU A 80 17.96 -16.27 24.08
CA GLU A 80 18.80 -15.95 25.24
C GLU A 80 18.08 -16.13 26.58
N ARG A 81 16.75 -16.36 26.59
CA ARG A 81 15.99 -16.79 27.77
C ARG A 81 15.57 -18.28 27.73
N PRO A 82 16.49 -19.27 27.68
CA PRO A 82 16.10 -20.68 27.80
C PRO A 82 15.66 -21.09 29.22
N GLY A 83 15.91 -20.26 30.24
CA GLY A 83 15.85 -20.70 31.65
C GLY A 83 14.69 -20.19 32.51
N SER A 84 13.88 -19.21 32.07
CA SER A 84 12.89 -18.58 32.97
C SER A 84 11.44 -19.03 32.79
N LEU A 85 11.12 -19.79 31.73
CA LEU A 85 9.78 -20.38 31.53
C LEU A 85 9.65 -21.81 32.06
N VAL A 86 10.78 -22.48 32.38
CA VAL A 86 10.77 -23.82 32.99
C VAL A 86 10.69 -23.76 34.52
N MET A 87 10.98 -22.60 35.15
CA MET A 87 11.13 -22.49 36.61
C MET A 87 9.90 -21.90 37.35
N HIS A 88 8.74 -21.75 36.71
CA HIS A 88 7.50 -21.30 37.39
C HIS A 88 6.37 -22.33 37.35
N GLN A 89 6.69 -23.60 37.06
CA GLN A 89 5.86 -24.73 37.49
C GLN A 89 6.57 -25.41 38.66
N ASP A 90 5.84 -25.54 39.76
CA ASP A 90 6.20 -26.05 41.09
C ASP A 90 7.10 -25.16 41.96
N PRO A 91 6.42 -24.38 42.83
CA PRO A 91 6.57 -24.64 44.24
C PRO A 91 5.19 -24.95 44.85
N LEU A 92 5.09 -26.17 45.42
CA LEU A 92 4.04 -26.63 46.35
C LEU A 92 2.82 -27.32 45.72
N ALA A 93 2.87 -28.66 45.65
CA ALA A 93 1.78 -29.57 46.07
C ALA A 93 2.31 -31.00 46.26
#